data_AF-A0A2U9C2W4-F1
#
_entry.id   AF-A0A2U9C2W4-F1
#
_cell.length_a   1.000
_cell.length_b   1.000
_cell.length_c   1.000
_cell.angle_alpha   90.00
_cell.angle_beta   90.00
_cell.angle_gamma   90.00
#
_symmetry.space_group_name_H-M   'P 1'
#
loop_
_entity.id
_entity.type
_entity.pdbx_description
1 polymer ?
#
loop_
_entity_poly.entity_id
_entity_poly.type
_entity_poly.pdbx_seq_one_letter_code
_entity_poly.pdbx_strand_id
1 'polypeptide(L)'
;MYSSSYSQAKFGLEAREPLHKTKGKSCGYYMRIVFFFSSLIQSLIIVSLVLFLIYGQPEKSAEERRVEELELNFNRLGENNIALRKEKGELGAQLAARTAEKAALEKDFEKLKTEANNTIFQLRNRLINCERTSATTLSMMTRRPTPPIVAPAVVTSSSELKMLQSLNAQQKAMINLIQTNFTQTVQYLSQERDNALKDRDTHHQDAITLRRENTLLKEQGTTYTKKCKEDFAHSLDGITTVTRDFLNRINSLFPHQLTFHLTCVKQQEQMEKIRHSCTNLSRDVENKFQLYLDNVGNKVAEIQALSSRLEVQNIHLTSDVQQCERSRSEAIAEAAAQLQLKQKTHDDQVEKLLMEQNRLRDEKKLQEDSLVLKDRELKSLQQMLPAQPGFKSGLPKVGGLQAQQDKQTVANWPVGAKGKTLTAR
;
A
#
# COMPACT_ATOMS: atom_id res chain seq x y z
N MET A 1 -84.23 30.85 -79.15
CA MET A 1 -85.10 29.64 -79.06
C MET A 1 -85.31 29.37 -77.57
N TYR A 2 -86.30 29.97 -76.92
CA TYR A 2 -87.75 29.66 -76.91
C TYR A 2 -88.13 28.36 -76.18
N SER A 3 -89.12 28.54 -75.30
CA SER A 3 -90.06 27.59 -74.67
C SER A 3 -89.63 26.84 -73.41
N SER A 4 -90.49 26.59 -72.41
CA SER A 4 -91.76 27.19 -71.93
C SER A 4 -92.24 26.33 -70.76
N SER A 5 -92.58 27.00 -69.67
CA SER A 5 -93.59 26.79 -68.61
C SER A 5 -94.72 25.74 -68.72
N TYR A 6 -95.30 25.50 -67.51
CA TYR A 6 -96.63 24.96 -67.09
C TYR A 6 -96.75 23.44 -66.86
N SER A 7 -97.56 22.88 -65.93
CA SER A 7 -98.24 23.26 -64.67
C SER A 7 -99.07 22.06 -64.17
N GLN A 8 -99.36 22.02 -62.85
CA GLN A 8 -100.42 21.23 -62.15
C GLN A 8 -100.25 19.70 -62.05
N ALA A 9 -100.73 18.99 -61.01
CA ALA A 9 -101.87 19.26 -60.13
C ALA A 9 -101.68 18.77 -58.67
N LYS A 10 -102.34 19.48 -57.75
CA LYS A 10 -102.65 19.06 -56.38
C LYS A 10 -103.75 17.99 -56.41
N PHE A 11 -103.65 16.99 -55.54
CA PHE A 11 -104.80 16.34 -54.92
C PHE A 11 -104.67 16.50 -53.41
N GLY A 12 -105.56 17.32 -52.85
CA GLY A 12 -105.82 17.37 -51.42
C GLY A 12 -106.93 16.39 -51.05
N LEU A 13 -106.87 15.86 -49.84
CA LEU A 13 -108.04 15.52 -49.07
C LEU A 13 -107.90 16.22 -47.73
N GLU A 14 -108.63 17.33 -47.61
CA GLU A 14 -108.93 17.95 -46.33
C GLU A 14 -109.81 17.01 -45.50
N ALA A 15 -109.54 16.98 -44.19
CA ALA A 15 -110.59 16.78 -43.21
C ALA A 15 -110.22 17.53 -41.92
N ARG A 16 -110.69 18.78 -41.85
CA ARG A 16 -111.38 19.36 -40.70
C ARG A 16 -110.54 19.65 -39.44
N GLU A 17 -110.28 20.93 -39.20
CA GLU A 17 -110.07 21.46 -37.85
C GLU A 17 -111.22 21.05 -36.92
N PRO A 18 -110.92 20.81 -35.63
CA PRO A 18 -111.71 21.50 -34.63
C PRO A 18 -110.86 22.18 -33.55
N LEU A 19 -111.40 23.32 -33.14
CA LEU A 19 -111.15 24.14 -31.97
C LEU A 19 -110.50 23.44 -30.75
N HIS A 20 -109.44 24.08 -30.25
CA HIS A 20 -109.24 24.49 -28.84
C HIS A 20 -109.48 23.44 -27.71
N LYS A 21 -108.42 22.77 -27.22
CA LYS A 21 -107.96 22.79 -25.79
C LYS A 21 -106.80 21.81 -25.44
N THR A 22 -105.88 22.34 -24.62
CA THR A 22 -105.01 21.76 -23.55
C THR A 22 -103.98 20.65 -23.82
N LYS A 23 -102.70 21.05 -23.64
CA LYS A 23 -101.54 20.32 -23.07
C LYS A 23 -101.56 18.78 -23.08
N GLY A 24 -100.76 18.19 -23.96
CA GLY A 24 -100.22 16.83 -23.82
C GLY A 24 -98.88 16.73 -24.53
N LYS A 25 -97.79 16.50 -23.79
CA LYS A 25 -96.44 16.32 -24.35
C LYS A 25 -96.43 15.07 -25.24
N SER A 26 -96.08 15.22 -26.52
CA SER A 26 -96.10 14.11 -27.47
C SER A 26 -95.06 13.04 -27.10
N CYS A 27 -95.43 11.77 -27.29
CA CYS A 27 -94.61 10.58 -27.03
C CYS A 27 -93.20 10.66 -27.67
N GLY A 28 -93.05 11.38 -28.79
CA GLY A 28 -91.76 11.57 -29.47
C GLY A 28 -90.72 12.40 -28.70
N TYR A 29 -91.14 13.30 -27.80
CA TYR A 29 -90.21 14.07 -26.96
C TYR A 29 -89.50 13.17 -25.95
N TYR A 30 -90.23 12.23 -25.34
CA TYR A 30 -89.66 11.29 -24.37
C TYR A 30 -88.74 10.26 -25.03
N MET A 31 -89.01 9.82 -26.26
CA MET A 31 -88.13 8.90 -26.99
C MET A 31 -86.76 9.51 -27.30
N ARG A 32 -86.69 10.80 -27.67
CA ARG A 32 -85.41 11.50 -27.88
C ARG A 32 -84.62 11.66 -26.59
N ILE A 33 -85.32 11.93 -25.48
CA ILE A 33 -84.72 12.04 -24.15
C ILE A 33 -84.15 10.70 -23.67
N VAL A 34 -84.88 9.60 -23.87
CA VAL A 34 -84.42 8.26 -23.50
C VAL A 34 -83.17 7.86 -24.29
N PHE A 35 -83.10 8.17 -25.59
CA PHE A 35 -81.89 7.92 -26.39
C PHE A 35 -80.68 8.75 -25.93
N PHE A 36 -80.90 10.01 -25.54
CA PHE A 36 -79.83 10.85 -25.01
C PHE A 36 -79.31 10.34 -23.66
N PHE A 37 -80.20 9.98 -22.74
CA PHE A 37 -79.80 9.39 -21.47
C PHE A 37 -79.15 8.02 -21.64
N SER A 38 -79.58 7.20 -22.60
CA SER A 38 -78.93 5.92 -22.90
C SER A 38 -77.49 6.12 -23.41
N SER A 39 -77.27 7.06 -24.32
CA SER A 39 -75.94 7.38 -24.84
C SER A 39 -75.03 8.00 -23.76
N LEU A 40 -75.61 8.82 -22.88
CA LEU A 40 -74.89 9.46 -21.78
C LEU A 40 -74.49 8.44 -20.69
N ILE A 41 -75.39 7.53 -20.32
CA ILE A 41 -75.09 6.44 -19.39
C ILE A 41 -74.02 5.51 -20.00
N GLN A 42 -74.11 5.19 -21.29
CA GLN A 42 -73.08 4.40 -21.98
C GLN A 42 -71.70 5.09 -21.94
N SER A 43 -71.65 6.40 -22.18
CA SER A 43 -70.39 7.17 -22.12
C SER A 43 -69.81 7.21 -20.70
N LEU A 44 -70.66 7.39 -19.68
CA LEU A 44 -70.24 7.38 -18.28
C LEU A 44 -69.70 6.02 -17.84
N ILE A 45 -70.29 4.92 -18.33
CA ILE A 45 -69.79 3.57 -18.07
C ILE A 45 -68.41 3.38 -18.69
N ILE A 46 -68.20 3.81 -19.94
CA ILE A 46 -66.89 3.71 -20.61
C ILE A 46 -65.81 4.50 -19.85
N VAL A 47 -66.11 5.75 -19.44
CA VAL A 47 -65.17 6.55 -18.65
C VAL A 47 -64.89 5.91 -17.29
N SER A 48 -65.91 5.35 -16.63
CA SER A 48 -65.73 4.66 -15.34
C SER A 48 -64.86 3.41 -15.47
N LEU A 49 -65.04 2.61 -16.54
CA LEU A 49 -64.21 1.44 -16.80
C LEU A 49 -62.77 1.81 -17.13
N VAL A 50 -62.54 2.89 -17.88
CA VAL A 50 -61.19 3.39 -18.18
C VAL A 50 -60.50 3.90 -16.90
N LEU A 51 -61.22 4.63 -16.05
CA LEU A 51 -60.69 5.04 -14.74
C LEU A 51 -60.39 3.84 -13.84
N PHE A 52 -61.24 2.80 -13.87
CA PHE A 52 -60.98 1.56 -13.16
C PHE A 52 -59.79 0.79 -13.75
N LEU A 53 -59.48 0.94 -15.04
CA LEU A 53 -58.34 0.26 -15.69
C LEU A 53 -57.02 1.03 -15.46
N ILE A 54 -57.07 2.36 -15.38
CA ILE A 54 -55.90 3.22 -15.11
C ILE A 54 -55.58 3.28 -13.61
N TYR A 55 -56.59 3.30 -12.75
CA TYR A 55 -56.43 3.46 -11.29
C TYR A 55 -56.80 2.22 -10.46
N GLY A 56 -57.38 1.17 -11.06
CA GLY A 56 -57.79 -0.05 -10.36
C GLY A 56 -56.75 -1.16 -10.33
N GLN A 57 -55.45 -0.86 -10.50
CA GLN A 57 -54.44 -1.79 -10.01
C GLN A 57 -54.51 -1.82 -8.47
N PRO A 58 -54.66 -2.99 -7.85
CA PRO A 58 -54.84 -3.05 -6.41
C PRO A 58 -53.55 -2.59 -5.71
N GLU A 59 -53.62 -1.47 -4.99
CA GLU A 59 -52.55 -0.94 -4.12
C GLU A 59 -51.93 -2.00 -3.19
N LYS A 60 -52.69 -3.07 -2.91
CA LYS A 60 -52.24 -4.23 -2.14
C LYS A 60 -50.92 -4.84 -2.64
N SER A 61 -50.67 -4.90 -3.95
CA SER A 61 -49.43 -5.52 -4.45
C SER A 61 -48.17 -4.67 -4.25
N ALA A 62 -48.30 -3.34 -4.16
CA ALA A 62 -47.15 -2.44 -3.99
C ALA A 62 -46.81 -2.26 -2.52
N GLU A 63 -47.82 -2.17 -1.66
CA GLU A 63 -47.62 -2.09 -0.21
C GLU A 63 -47.12 -3.40 0.38
N GLU A 64 -47.67 -4.55 -0.04
CA GLU A 64 -47.24 -5.88 0.45
C GLU A 64 -45.79 -6.19 0.04
N ARG A 65 -45.38 -5.82 -1.19
CA ARG A 65 -43.97 -5.89 -1.61
C ARG A 65 -43.05 -4.99 -0.79
N ARG A 66 -43.50 -3.78 -0.43
CA ARG A 66 -42.71 -2.88 0.42
C ARG A 66 -42.56 -3.44 1.83
N VAL A 67 -43.60 -4.07 2.38
CA VAL A 67 -43.55 -4.72 3.69
C VAL A 67 -42.60 -5.92 3.66
N GLU A 68 -42.66 -6.76 2.63
CA GLU A 68 -41.76 -7.90 2.45
C GLU A 68 -40.29 -7.46 2.30
N GLU A 69 -40.03 -6.41 1.52
CA GLU A 69 -38.70 -5.81 1.38
C GLU A 69 -38.19 -5.23 2.72
N LEU A 70 -39.08 -4.60 3.50
CA LEU A 70 -38.74 -4.05 4.81
C LEU A 70 -38.41 -5.17 5.81
N GLU A 71 -39.18 -6.26 5.79
CA GLU A 71 -38.96 -7.43 6.64
C GLU A 71 -37.62 -8.12 6.30
N LEU A 72 -37.33 -8.31 5.01
CA LEU A 72 -36.07 -8.90 4.56
C LEU A 72 -34.87 -8.02 4.93
N ASN A 73 -34.99 -6.70 4.75
CA ASN A 73 -33.95 -5.76 5.16
C ASN A 73 -33.76 -5.74 6.68
N PHE A 74 -34.84 -5.80 7.47
CA PHE A 74 -34.77 -5.84 8.92
C PHE A 74 -34.07 -7.10 9.41
N ASN A 75 -34.42 -8.26 8.85
CA ASN A 75 -33.77 -9.53 9.16
C ASN A 75 -32.28 -9.50 8.81
N ARG A 76 -31.93 -9.00 7.62
CA ARG A 76 -30.53 -8.82 7.22
C ARG A 76 -29.76 -7.88 8.15
N LEU A 77 -30.38 -6.78 8.57
CA LEU A 77 -29.77 -5.86 9.52
C LEU A 77 -29.58 -6.50 10.89
N GLY A 78 -30.54 -7.32 11.33
CA GLY A 78 -30.49 -8.08 12.57
C GLY A 78 -29.31 -9.07 12.58
N GLU A 79 -29.16 -9.86 11.52
CA GLU A 79 -28.03 -10.79 11.35
C GLU A 79 -26.68 -10.07 11.36
N ASN A 80 -26.57 -8.97 10.59
CA ASN A 80 -25.37 -8.15 10.56
C ASN A 80 -25.05 -7.56 11.94
N ASN A 81 -26.06 -7.13 12.69
CA ASN A 81 -25.85 -6.58 14.02
C ASN A 81 -25.37 -7.65 15.02
N ILE A 82 -25.90 -8.87 14.95
CA ILE A 82 -25.44 -10.01 15.75
C ILE A 82 -23.99 -10.36 15.40
N ALA A 83 -23.66 -10.43 14.11
CA ALA A 83 -22.30 -10.71 13.64
C ALA A 83 -21.30 -9.65 14.13
N LEU A 84 -21.63 -8.36 13.97
CA LEU A 84 -20.79 -7.25 14.43
C LEU A 84 -20.62 -7.24 15.95
N ARG A 85 -21.66 -7.60 16.73
CA ARG A 85 -21.53 -7.74 18.18
C ARG A 85 -20.59 -8.87 18.57
N LYS A 86 -20.65 -10.00 17.86
CA LYS A 86 -19.73 -11.14 18.07
C LYS A 86 -18.29 -10.74 17.74
N GLU A 87 -18.06 -10.14 16.58
CA GLU A 87 -16.75 -9.66 16.15
C GLU A 87 -16.16 -8.64 17.13
N LYS A 88 -16.98 -7.68 17.59
CA LYS A 88 -16.58 -6.72 18.64
C LYS A 88 -16.14 -7.43 19.92
N GLY A 89 -16.84 -8.49 20.32
CA GLY A 89 -16.48 -9.30 21.48
C GLY A 89 -15.14 -10.02 21.30
N GLU A 90 -14.93 -10.66 20.14
CA GLU A 90 -13.69 -11.36 19.80
C GLU A 90 -12.50 -10.40 19.71
N LEU A 91 -12.66 -9.26 19.03
CA LEU A 91 -11.63 -8.21 18.95
C LEU A 91 -11.32 -7.62 20.33
N GLY A 92 -12.34 -7.44 21.19
CA GLY A 92 -12.16 -7.01 22.57
C GLY A 92 -11.34 -8.01 23.39
N ALA A 93 -11.60 -9.31 23.23
CA ALA A 93 -10.84 -10.37 23.89
C ALA A 93 -9.39 -10.43 23.39
N GLN A 94 -9.17 -10.31 22.08
CA GLN A 94 -7.81 -10.26 21.50
C GLN A 94 -7.03 -9.04 21.98
N LEU A 95 -7.68 -7.87 22.07
CA LEU A 95 -7.05 -6.65 22.59
C LEU A 95 -6.63 -6.83 24.06
N ALA A 96 -7.50 -7.42 24.89
CA ALA A 96 -7.18 -7.70 26.29
C ALA A 96 -5.99 -8.68 26.41
N ALA A 97 -5.97 -9.74 25.61
CA ALA A 97 -4.87 -10.70 25.58
C ALA A 97 -3.55 -10.06 25.14
N ARG A 98 -3.54 -9.27 24.06
CA ARG A 98 -2.35 -8.54 23.59
C ARG A 98 -1.86 -7.50 24.58
N THR A 99 -2.77 -6.84 25.29
CA THR A 99 -2.40 -5.88 26.34
C THR A 99 -1.73 -6.58 27.52
N ALA A 100 -2.24 -7.74 27.93
CA ALA A 100 -1.62 -8.54 28.99
C ALA A 100 -0.23 -9.08 28.58
N GLU A 101 -0.10 -9.57 27.35
CA GLU A 101 1.18 -10.01 26.78
C GLU A 101 2.20 -8.86 26.74
N LYS A 102 1.80 -7.68 26.28
CA LYS A 102 2.64 -6.49 26.29
C LYS A 102 3.12 -6.13 27.69
N ALA A 103 2.23 -6.15 28.68
CA ALA A 103 2.59 -5.85 30.07
C ALA A 103 3.56 -6.89 30.66
N ALA A 104 3.42 -8.17 30.28
CA ALA A 104 4.36 -9.22 30.68
C ALA A 104 5.74 -8.99 30.04
N LEU A 105 5.79 -8.69 28.74
CA LEU A 105 7.05 -8.41 28.03
C LEU A 105 7.75 -7.16 28.55
N GLU A 106 7.02 -6.09 28.88
CA GLU A 106 7.60 -4.89 29.50
C GLU A 106 8.24 -5.21 30.86
N LYS A 107 7.59 -6.08 31.66
CA LYS A 107 8.14 -6.52 32.94
C LYS A 107 9.42 -7.35 32.76
N ASP A 108 9.43 -8.27 31.81
CA ASP A 108 10.61 -9.09 31.51
C ASP A 108 11.76 -8.24 30.95
N PHE A 109 11.45 -7.24 30.12
CA PHE A 109 12.42 -6.28 29.62
C PHE A 109 13.09 -5.48 30.73
N GLU A 110 12.31 -4.92 31.67
CA GLU A 110 12.88 -4.20 32.81
C GLU A 110 13.71 -5.13 33.71
N LYS A 111 13.26 -6.38 33.92
CA LYS A 111 14.05 -7.38 34.65
C LYS A 111 15.41 -7.62 33.97
N LEU A 112 15.41 -7.88 32.67
CA LEU A 112 16.63 -8.15 31.90
C LEU A 112 17.59 -6.95 31.92
N LYS A 113 17.05 -5.72 31.84
CA LYS A 113 17.81 -4.48 31.98
C LYS A 113 18.46 -4.35 33.36
N THR A 114 17.77 -4.71 34.44
CA THR A 114 18.39 -4.73 35.78
C THR A 114 19.49 -5.78 35.90
N GLU A 115 19.28 -6.97 35.35
CA GLU A 115 20.29 -8.05 35.34
C GLU A 115 21.52 -7.66 34.52
N ALA A 116 21.34 -7.03 33.36
CA ALA A 116 22.42 -6.52 32.52
C ALA A 116 23.24 -5.44 33.26
N ASN A 117 22.58 -4.47 33.91
CA ASN A 117 23.25 -3.44 34.70
C ASN A 117 24.04 -4.03 35.87
N ASN A 118 23.49 -5.01 36.57
CA ASN A 118 24.19 -5.74 37.62
C ASN A 118 25.42 -6.49 37.08
N THR A 119 25.29 -7.12 35.92
CA THR A 119 26.39 -7.84 35.27
C THR A 119 27.52 -6.88 34.87
N ILE A 120 27.18 -5.72 34.30
CA ILE A 120 28.15 -4.66 33.97
C ILE A 120 28.88 -4.18 35.23
N PHE A 121 28.15 -3.97 36.33
CA PHE A 121 28.75 -3.57 37.61
C PHE A 121 29.71 -4.63 38.16
N GLN A 122 29.31 -5.91 38.14
CA GLN A 122 30.16 -7.01 38.59
C GLN A 122 31.43 -7.15 37.74
N LEU A 123 31.32 -7.02 36.41
CA LEU A 123 32.45 -7.06 35.50
C LEU A 123 33.42 -5.90 35.75
N ARG A 124 32.91 -4.68 35.95
CA ARG A 124 33.75 -3.52 36.33
C ARG A 124 34.51 -3.76 37.64
N ASN A 125 33.84 -4.29 38.67
CA ASN A 125 34.51 -4.61 39.93
C ASN A 125 35.59 -5.69 39.77
N ARG A 126 35.34 -6.72 38.96
CA ARG A 126 36.34 -7.75 38.65
C ARG A 126 37.54 -7.18 37.89
N LEU A 127 37.30 -6.26 36.95
CA LEU A 127 38.37 -5.58 36.22
C LEU A 127 39.27 -4.78 37.17
N ILE A 128 38.68 -3.95 38.04
CA ILE A 128 39.41 -3.16 39.05
C ILE A 128 40.21 -4.06 40.00
N ASN A 129 39.62 -5.18 40.45
CA ASN A 129 40.33 -6.13 41.29
C ASN A 129 41.50 -6.80 40.56
N CYS A 130 41.30 -7.18 39.29
CA CYS A 130 42.34 -7.78 38.45
C CYS A 130 43.52 -6.83 38.26
N GLU A 131 43.25 -5.56 37.96
CA GLU A 131 44.26 -4.49 37.84
C GLU A 131 45.04 -4.30 39.14
N ARG A 132 44.36 -4.29 40.30
CA ARG A 132 45.02 -4.21 41.63
C ARG A 132 45.91 -5.42 41.90
N THR A 133 45.44 -6.65 41.63
CA THR A 133 46.26 -7.85 41.81
C THR A 133 47.45 -7.87 40.86
N SER A 134 47.28 -7.45 39.61
CA SER A 134 48.38 -7.34 38.65
C SER A 134 49.44 -6.35 39.12
N ALA A 135 49.04 -5.16 39.56
CA ALA A 135 49.94 -4.15 40.11
C ALA A 135 50.68 -4.64 41.37
N THR A 136 49.99 -5.36 42.26
CA THR A 136 50.59 -5.95 43.46
C THR A 136 51.60 -7.05 43.11
N THR A 137 51.29 -7.88 42.11
CA THR A 137 52.17 -8.97 41.66
C THR A 137 53.44 -8.42 40.98
N LEU A 138 53.30 -7.38 40.16
CA LEU A 138 54.43 -6.64 39.57
C LEU A 138 55.32 -5.96 40.63
N SER A 139 54.72 -5.44 41.71
CA SER A 139 55.45 -4.86 42.85
C SER A 139 56.20 -5.91 43.68
N MET A 140 55.67 -7.14 43.79
CA MET A 140 56.38 -8.25 44.45
C MET A 140 57.51 -8.83 43.59
N MET A 141 57.35 -8.86 42.27
CA MET A 141 58.37 -9.33 41.32
C MET A 141 59.60 -8.41 41.27
N THR A 142 59.44 -7.11 41.57
CA THR A 142 60.55 -6.12 41.62
C THR A 142 61.34 -6.14 42.94
N ARG A 143 60.94 -6.94 43.94
CA ARG A 143 61.60 -7.06 45.26
C ARG A 143 62.11 -8.47 45.57
N ARG A 144 62.48 -9.28 44.58
CA ARG A 144 63.07 -10.61 44.81
C ARG A 144 64.60 -10.57 44.64
N PRO A 145 65.39 -10.92 45.68
CA PRO A 145 66.78 -11.29 45.48
C PRO A 145 66.83 -12.63 44.74
N THR A 146 67.50 -12.66 43.61
CA THR A 146 67.78 -13.85 42.81
C THR A 146 68.67 -14.82 43.59
N PRO A 147 68.28 -16.10 43.81
CA PRO A 147 69.22 -17.12 44.22
C PRO A 147 69.92 -17.73 43.00
N PRO A 148 71.11 -18.33 43.18
CA PRO A 148 71.94 -18.80 42.08
C PRO A 148 71.32 -20.04 41.42
N ILE A 149 71.42 -20.04 40.08
CA ILE A 149 71.00 -21.12 39.20
C ILE A 149 71.87 -22.35 39.51
N VAL A 150 71.26 -23.37 40.11
CA VAL A 150 71.80 -24.73 40.14
C VAL A 150 71.03 -25.53 39.10
N ALA A 151 71.76 -26.06 38.12
CA ALA A 151 71.20 -26.93 37.09
C ALA A 151 70.64 -28.22 37.74
N PRO A 152 69.38 -28.61 37.48
CA PRO A 152 68.87 -29.86 37.99
C PRO A 152 69.42 -31.02 37.16
N ALA A 153 69.93 -32.04 37.85
CA ALA A 153 70.28 -33.31 37.25
C ALA A 153 69.03 -33.95 36.64
N VAL A 154 69.11 -34.30 35.36
CA VAL A 154 68.09 -35.05 34.63
C VAL A 154 68.06 -36.46 35.18
N VAL A 155 67.13 -36.73 36.11
CA VAL A 155 66.67 -38.08 36.42
C VAL A 155 65.22 -38.13 36.00
N THR A 156 64.96 -38.44 34.73
CA THR A 156 63.60 -38.67 34.23
C THR A 156 63.12 -40.01 34.74
N SER A 157 62.43 -40.00 35.89
CA SER A 157 61.61 -41.14 36.27
C SER A 157 60.46 -41.26 35.25
N SER A 158 60.26 -42.45 34.69
CA SER A 158 59.22 -42.74 33.68
C SER A 158 57.80 -42.30 34.12
N SER A 159 57.57 -42.24 35.44
CA SER A 159 56.32 -41.81 36.07
C SER A 159 56.05 -40.31 35.98
N GLU A 160 57.05 -39.45 36.19
CA GLU A 160 56.89 -37.98 36.13
C GLU A 160 56.64 -37.51 34.69
N LEU A 161 57.30 -38.15 33.73
CA LEU A 161 57.13 -37.83 32.31
C LEU A 161 55.71 -38.20 31.83
N LYS A 162 55.16 -39.32 32.30
CA LYS A 162 53.74 -39.70 32.06
C LYS A 162 52.75 -38.73 32.73
N MET A 163 53.03 -38.28 33.95
CA MET A 163 52.19 -37.31 34.65
C MET A 163 52.16 -35.95 33.92
N LEU A 164 53.32 -35.45 33.48
CA LEU A 164 53.41 -34.23 32.69
C LEU A 164 52.72 -34.36 31.33
N GLN A 165 52.82 -35.52 30.67
CA GLN A 165 52.07 -35.80 29.44
C GLN A 165 50.56 -35.77 29.67
N SER A 166 50.09 -36.39 30.75
CA SER A 166 48.67 -36.36 31.15
C SER A 166 48.19 -34.93 31.42
N LEU A 167 48.96 -34.14 32.17
CA LEU A 167 48.61 -32.75 32.48
C LEU A 167 48.58 -31.88 31.22
N ASN A 168 49.53 -32.07 30.31
CA ASN A 168 49.58 -31.35 29.04
C ASN A 168 48.40 -31.74 28.13
N ALA A 169 48.04 -33.03 28.08
CA ALA A 169 46.85 -33.50 27.38
C ALA A 169 45.57 -32.90 27.97
N GLN A 170 45.46 -32.82 29.30
CA GLN A 170 44.34 -32.19 30.00
C GLN A 170 44.26 -30.68 29.71
N GLN A 171 45.39 -29.96 29.72
CA GLN A 171 45.44 -28.54 29.35
C GLN A 171 45.02 -28.32 27.89
N LYS A 172 45.49 -29.16 26.95
CA LYS A 172 45.06 -29.08 25.54
C LYS A 172 43.56 -29.33 25.38
N ALA A 173 43.00 -30.31 26.11
CA ALA A 173 41.56 -30.57 26.09
C ALA A 173 40.76 -29.36 26.60
N MET A 174 41.23 -28.73 27.68
CA MET A 174 40.57 -27.55 28.25
C MET A 174 40.68 -26.33 27.34
N ILE A 175 41.82 -26.10 26.69
CA ILE A 175 41.99 -25.03 25.70
C ILE A 175 41.04 -25.25 24.52
N ASN A 176 40.95 -26.48 23.98
CA ASN A 176 40.01 -26.79 22.91
C ASN A 176 38.55 -26.58 23.32
N LEU A 177 38.19 -26.93 24.55
CA LEU A 177 36.84 -26.70 25.07
C LEU A 177 36.53 -25.20 25.18
N ILE A 178 37.48 -24.40 25.68
CA ILE A 178 37.32 -22.94 25.76
C ILE A 178 37.22 -22.34 24.35
N GLN A 179 38.06 -22.79 23.42
CA GLN A 179 38.07 -22.30 22.04
C GLN A 179 36.76 -22.62 21.30
N THR A 180 36.25 -23.85 21.46
CA THR A 180 34.97 -24.24 20.87
C THR A 180 33.80 -23.46 21.48
N ASN A 181 33.78 -23.30 22.80
CA ASN A 181 32.75 -22.51 23.49
C ASN A 181 32.78 -21.03 23.07
N PHE A 182 33.98 -20.44 22.97
CA PHE A 182 34.14 -19.07 22.49
C PHE A 182 33.69 -18.93 21.03
N THR A 183 34.09 -19.85 20.16
CA THR A 183 33.69 -19.83 18.74
C THR A 183 32.17 -19.93 18.58
N GLN A 184 31.54 -20.84 19.33
CA GLN A 184 30.08 -21.00 19.32
C GLN A 184 29.38 -19.73 19.83
N THR A 185 29.89 -19.12 20.90
CA THR A 185 29.33 -17.88 21.46
C THR A 185 29.45 -16.71 20.49
N VAL A 186 30.61 -16.56 19.83
CA VAL A 186 30.82 -15.51 18.82
C VAL A 186 29.89 -15.71 17.62
N GLN A 187 29.72 -16.95 17.15
CA GLN A 187 28.78 -17.27 16.07
C GLN A 187 27.35 -16.91 16.45
N TYR A 188 26.90 -17.31 17.64
CA TYR A 188 25.57 -16.98 18.16
C TYR A 188 25.36 -15.46 18.25
N LEU A 189 26.30 -14.73 18.85
CA LEU A 189 26.20 -13.27 18.97
C LEU A 189 26.24 -12.57 17.61
N SER A 190 27.02 -13.07 16.65
CA SER A 190 27.03 -12.53 15.30
C SER A 190 25.68 -12.73 14.62
N GLN A 191 25.07 -13.91 14.78
CA GLN A 191 23.75 -14.20 14.23
C GLN A 191 22.67 -13.32 14.87
N GLU A 192 22.69 -13.16 16.20
CA GLU A 192 21.75 -12.27 16.91
C GLU A 192 21.91 -10.81 16.47
N ARG A 193 23.13 -10.34 16.28
CA ARG A 193 23.40 -9.00 15.71
C ARG A 193 22.78 -8.86 14.32
N ASP A 194 23.00 -9.84 13.45
CA ASP A 194 22.51 -9.79 12.07
C ASP A 194 20.98 -9.84 12.01
N ASN A 195 20.35 -10.63 12.88
CA ASN A 195 18.91 -10.64 13.08
C ASN A 195 18.40 -9.27 13.56
N ALA A 196 19.03 -8.69 14.58
CA ALA A 196 18.64 -7.38 15.11
C ALA A 196 18.78 -6.25 14.07
N LEU A 197 19.81 -6.31 13.22
CA LEU A 197 19.97 -5.37 12.10
C LEU A 197 18.83 -5.52 11.09
N LYS A 198 18.47 -6.76 10.73
CA LYS A 198 17.37 -7.05 9.82
C LYS A 198 16.02 -6.59 10.39
N ASP A 199 15.77 -6.82 11.66
CA ASP A 199 14.53 -6.40 12.33
C ASP A 199 14.43 -4.87 12.38
N ARG A 200 15.54 -4.20 12.71
CA ARG A 200 15.62 -2.73 12.67
C ARG A 200 15.30 -2.19 11.27
N ASP A 201 15.89 -2.78 10.24
CA ASP A 201 15.67 -2.34 8.85
C ASP A 201 14.21 -2.59 8.42
N THR A 202 13.62 -3.70 8.85
CA THR A 202 12.20 -4.00 8.64
C THR A 202 11.31 -2.96 9.32
N HIS A 203 11.56 -2.65 10.59
CA HIS A 203 10.80 -1.62 11.32
C HIS A 203 10.96 -0.23 10.71
N HIS A 204 12.15 0.12 10.22
CA HIS A 204 12.34 1.37 9.50
C HIS A 204 11.52 1.41 8.22
N GLN A 205 11.48 0.32 7.46
CA GLN A 205 10.68 0.23 6.25
C GLN A 205 9.18 0.33 6.56
N ASP A 206 8.70 -0.37 7.58
CA ASP A 206 7.30 -0.31 8.02
C ASP A 206 6.91 1.11 8.47
N ALA A 207 7.78 1.78 9.22
CA ALA A 207 7.56 3.16 9.65
C ALA A 207 7.47 4.13 8.45
N ILE A 208 8.26 3.91 7.40
CA ILE A 208 8.18 4.70 6.17
C ILE A 208 6.85 4.44 5.45
N THR A 209 6.45 3.18 5.31
CA THR A 209 5.18 2.77 4.68
C THR A 209 3.99 3.36 5.42
N LEU A 210 3.92 3.20 6.74
CA LEU A 210 2.84 3.74 7.57
C LEU A 210 2.74 5.27 7.48
N ARG A 211 3.88 5.98 7.44
CA ARG A 211 3.88 7.44 7.25
C ARG A 211 3.32 7.87 5.89
N ARG A 212 3.62 7.11 4.82
CA ARG A 212 3.06 7.34 3.49
C ARG A 212 1.56 7.09 3.46
N GLU A 213 1.12 5.94 4.00
CA GLU A 213 -0.31 5.59 4.09
C GLU A 213 -1.10 6.62 4.92
N ASN A 214 -0.55 7.08 6.03
CA ASN A 214 -1.19 8.09 6.87
C ASN A 214 -1.37 9.42 6.11
N THR A 215 -0.33 9.85 5.39
CA THR A 215 -0.38 11.04 4.52
C THR A 215 -1.46 10.89 3.45
N LEU A 216 -1.49 9.75 2.76
CA LEU A 216 -2.48 9.46 1.72
C LEU A 216 -3.91 9.45 2.25
N LEU A 217 -4.18 8.81 3.39
CA LEU A 217 -5.49 8.81 4.03
C LEU A 217 -5.91 10.22 4.46
N LYS A 218 -4.98 11.01 5.01
CA LYS A 218 -5.24 12.40 5.40
C LYS A 218 -5.62 13.25 4.20
N GLU A 219 -4.89 13.13 3.09
CA GLU A 219 -5.17 13.84 1.84
C GLU A 219 -6.51 13.43 1.22
N GLN A 220 -6.84 12.13 1.25
CA GLN A 220 -8.16 11.64 0.81
C GLN A 220 -9.28 12.26 1.64
N GLY A 221 -9.11 12.29 2.97
CA GLY A 221 -10.07 12.90 3.89
C GLY A 221 -10.24 14.39 3.66
N THR A 222 -9.15 15.13 3.42
CA THR A 222 -9.23 16.58 3.13
C THR A 222 -9.90 16.85 1.79
N THR A 223 -9.58 16.07 0.75
CA THR A 223 -10.17 16.22 -0.58
C THR A 223 -11.65 15.87 -0.58
N TYR A 224 -12.03 14.79 0.12
CA TYR A 224 -13.43 14.41 0.31
C TYR A 224 -14.19 15.49 1.07
N THR A 225 -13.62 16.01 2.16
CA THR A 225 -14.25 17.05 2.98
C THR A 225 -14.52 18.30 2.16
N LYS A 226 -13.53 18.77 1.39
CA LYS A 226 -13.69 19.90 0.49
C LYS A 226 -14.82 19.66 -0.52
N LYS A 227 -14.76 18.56 -1.27
CA LYS A 227 -15.73 18.32 -2.34
C LYS A 227 -17.16 18.06 -1.83
N CYS A 228 -17.31 17.40 -0.67
CA CYS A 228 -18.62 17.03 -0.14
C CYS A 228 -19.23 18.08 0.80
N LYS A 229 -18.44 18.67 1.71
CA LYS A 229 -18.95 19.63 2.71
C LYS A 229 -18.86 21.09 2.26
N GLU A 230 -17.99 21.40 1.31
CA GLU A 230 -17.84 22.78 0.81
C GLU A 230 -18.50 22.89 -0.56
N ASP A 231 -17.95 22.22 -1.58
CA ASP A 231 -18.35 22.39 -2.99
C ASP A 231 -19.79 21.91 -3.25
N PHE A 232 -20.12 20.70 -2.80
CA PHE A 232 -21.47 20.15 -2.98
C PHE A 232 -22.51 20.86 -2.11
N ALA A 233 -22.19 21.16 -0.85
CA ALA A 233 -23.10 21.90 0.02
C ALA A 233 -23.41 23.31 -0.51
N HIS A 234 -22.41 24.01 -1.05
CA HIS A 234 -22.60 25.31 -1.72
C HIS A 234 -23.52 25.17 -2.94
N SER A 235 -23.39 24.09 -3.71
CA SER A 235 -24.24 23.85 -4.88
C SER A 235 -25.72 23.67 -4.50
N LEU A 236 -26.02 23.31 -3.25
CA LEU A 236 -27.38 23.17 -2.72
C LEU A 236 -27.96 24.45 -2.11
N ASP A 237 -27.18 25.52 -1.97
CA ASP A 237 -27.63 26.77 -1.32
C ASP A 237 -28.81 27.43 -2.07
N GLY A 238 -28.89 27.21 -3.38
CA GLY A 238 -30.04 27.62 -4.19
C GLY A 238 -31.36 26.96 -3.77
N ILE A 239 -31.34 25.68 -3.36
CA ILE A 239 -32.54 24.98 -2.87
C ILE A 239 -33.00 25.58 -1.54
N THR A 240 -32.04 25.84 -0.63
CA THR A 240 -32.32 26.49 0.65
C THR A 240 -32.93 27.87 0.45
N THR A 241 -32.42 28.63 -0.53
CA THR A 241 -32.93 29.97 -0.88
C THR A 241 -34.35 29.91 -1.44
N VAL A 242 -34.61 29.05 -2.41
CA VAL A 242 -35.96 28.87 -2.99
C VAL A 242 -36.96 28.42 -1.93
N THR A 243 -36.57 27.47 -1.07
CA THR A 243 -37.42 26.98 0.03
C THR A 243 -37.76 28.09 1.00
N ARG A 244 -36.77 28.90 1.39
CA ARG A 244 -36.95 30.05 2.28
C ARG A 244 -37.91 31.09 1.69
N ASP A 245 -37.73 31.45 0.43
CA ASP A 245 -38.57 32.43 -0.25
C ASP A 245 -40.00 31.94 -0.45
N PHE A 246 -40.17 30.66 -0.77
CA PHE A 246 -41.48 30.02 -0.89
C PHE A 246 -42.23 30.01 0.45
N LEU A 247 -41.57 29.60 1.55
CA LEU A 247 -42.15 29.63 2.89
C LEU A 247 -42.51 31.05 3.33
N ASN A 248 -41.64 32.03 3.06
CA ASN A 248 -41.93 33.44 3.30
C ASN A 248 -43.15 33.91 2.50
N ARG A 249 -43.34 33.44 1.26
CA ARG A 249 -44.51 33.77 0.46
C ARG A 249 -45.79 33.13 0.99
N ILE A 250 -45.74 31.88 1.44
CA ILE A 250 -46.89 31.22 2.11
C ILE A 250 -47.27 31.97 3.38
N ASN A 251 -46.29 32.29 4.23
CA ASN A 251 -46.55 33.00 5.48
C ASN A 251 -47.11 34.41 5.26
N SER A 252 -46.74 35.08 4.16
CA SER A 252 -47.30 36.39 3.80
C SER A 252 -48.64 36.33 3.06
N LEU A 253 -49.00 35.20 2.45
CA LEU A 253 -50.31 34.98 1.83
C LEU A 253 -51.45 34.87 2.85
N PHE A 254 -51.13 34.58 4.12
CA PHE A 254 -52.09 34.58 5.23
C PHE A 254 -51.74 35.68 6.24
N PRO A 255 -52.17 36.94 6.03
CA PRO A 255 -51.92 38.00 6.99
C PRO A 255 -52.50 37.60 8.34
N HIS A 256 -51.70 37.68 9.40
CA HIS A 256 -52.15 37.45 10.80
C HIS A 256 -53.29 38.39 11.25
N GLN A 257 -53.78 39.26 10.38
CA GLN A 257 -54.80 40.29 10.64
C GLN A 257 -56.04 40.22 9.73
N LEU A 258 -56.17 39.25 8.82
CA LEU A 258 -57.49 38.96 8.25
C LEU A 258 -58.24 37.99 9.18
N THR A 259 -58.72 38.53 10.30
CA THR A 259 -59.98 38.10 10.89
C THR A 259 -61.08 38.35 9.86
N PHE A 260 -61.17 37.48 8.84
CA PHE A 260 -62.46 37.13 8.30
C PHE A 260 -63.25 36.70 9.54
N HIS A 261 -64.23 37.51 9.95
CA HIS A 261 -65.21 37.08 10.93
C HIS A 261 -66.00 35.95 10.26
N LEU A 262 -65.44 34.73 10.28
CA LEU A 262 -66.05 33.45 9.95
C LEU A 262 -67.16 33.23 10.97
N THR A 263 -68.22 34.02 10.86
CA THR A 263 -69.41 34.00 11.73
C THR A 263 -70.28 32.79 11.41
N CYS A 264 -70.00 32.10 10.29
CA CYS A 264 -70.66 30.86 9.90
C CYS A 264 -69.80 29.64 10.25
N VAL A 265 -70.31 28.80 11.17
CA VAL A 265 -69.68 27.54 11.61
C VAL A 265 -69.29 26.64 10.44
N LYS A 266 -70.11 26.58 9.39
CA LYS A 266 -69.81 25.79 8.18
C LYS A 266 -68.58 26.31 7.42
N GLN A 267 -68.37 27.63 7.37
CA GLN A 267 -67.20 28.21 6.71
C GLN A 267 -65.92 27.94 7.53
N GLN A 268 -66.01 28.00 8.86
CA GLN A 268 -64.89 27.65 9.74
C GLN A 268 -64.50 26.17 9.60
N GLU A 269 -65.48 25.26 9.52
CA GLU A 269 -65.23 23.84 9.31
C GLU A 269 -64.58 23.54 7.95
N GLN A 270 -65.03 24.21 6.88
CA GLN A 270 -64.40 24.09 5.55
C GLN A 270 -62.97 24.66 5.54
N MET A 271 -62.73 25.77 6.24
CA MET A 271 -61.40 26.35 6.36
C MET A 271 -60.45 25.42 7.12
N GLU A 272 -60.90 24.81 8.22
CA GLU A 272 -60.10 23.80 8.92
C GLU A 272 -59.86 22.57 8.05
N LYS A 273 -60.84 22.09 7.26
CA LYS A 273 -60.60 21.00 6.30
C LYS A 273 -59.53 21.36 5.28
N ILE A 274 -59.60 22.55 4.68
CA ILE A 274 -58.56 23.03 3.75
C ILE A 274 -57.21 23.12 4.47
N ARG A 275 -57.17 23.64 5.70
CA ARG A 275 -55.95 23.71 6.50
C ARG A 275 -55.34 22.33 6.71
N HIS A 276 -56.11 21.36 7.18
CA HIS A 276 -55.66 19.98 7.38
C HIS A 276 -55.21 19.32 6.06
N SER A 277 -55.97 19.49 4.97
CA SER A 277 -55.59 18.97 3.66
C SER A 277 -54.29 19.58 3.13
N CYS A 278 -54.10 20.89 3.24
CA CYS A 278 -52.87 21.57 2.84
C CYS A 278 -51.69 21.17 3.74
N THR A 279 -51.88 21.04 5.05
CA THR A 279 -50.84 20.58 5.98
C THR A 279 -50.44 19.14 5.70
N ASN A 280 -51.41 18.24 5.47
CA ASN A 280 -51.13 16.83 5.16
C ASN A 280 -50.43 16.70 3.80
N LEU A 281 -50.86 17.45 2.79
CA LEU A 281 -50.20 17.49 1.49
C LEU A 281 -48.79 18.04 1.59
N SER A 282 -48.58 19.13 2.32
CA SER A 282 -47.24 19.71 2.56
C SER A 282 -46.32 18.68 3.21
N ARG A 283 -46.82 17.92 4.19
CA ARG A 283 -46.05 16.90 4.89
C ARG A 283 -45.76 15.68 4.01
N ASP A 284 -46.71 15.24 3.17
CA ASP A 284 -46.46 14.13 2.23
C ASP A 284 -45.43 14.52 1.16
N VAL A 285 -45.52 15.75 0.67
CA VAL A 285 -44.53 16.34 -0.24
C VAL A 285 -43.15 16.40 0.42
N GLU A 286 -43.06 16.94 1.64
CA GLU A 286 -41.81 17.00 2.41
C GLU A 286 -41.20 15.61 2.62
N ASN A 287 -42.01 14.62 3.05
CA ASN A 287 -41.54 13.25 3.25
C ASN A 287 -40.97 12.63 1.96
N LYS A 288 -41.64 12.82 0.82
CA LYS A 288 -41.18 12.29 -0.47
C LYS A 288 -39.90 12.99 -0.96
N PHE A 289 -39.82 14.31 -0.80
CA PHE A 289 -38.62 15.06 -1.15
C PHE A 289 -37.44 14.71 -0.23
N GLN A 290 -37.68 14.53 1.08
CA GLN A 290 -36.64 14.12 2.02
C GLN A 290 -36.06 12.77 1.63
N LEU A 291 -36.89 11.77 1.33
CA LEU A 291 -36.43 10.45 0.91
C LEU A 291 -35.62 10.50 -0.41
N TYR A 292 -36.02 11.36 -1.34
CA TYR A 292 -35.27 11.58 -2.56
C TYR A 292 -33.91 12.26 -2.28
N LEU A 293 -33.89 13.30 -1.45
CA LEU A 293 -32.69 14.03 -1.06
C LEU A 293 -31.72 13.13 -0.29
N ASP A 294 -32.21 12.26 0.58
CA ASP A 294 -31.38 11.30 1.32
C ASP A 294 -30.73 10.29 0.37
N ASN A 295 -31.48 9.77 -0.60
CA ASN A 295 -30.94 8.84 -1.60
C ASN A 295 -29.90 9.53 -2.51
N VAL A 296 -30.18 10.73 -2.99
CA VAL A 296 -29.23 11.51 -3.79
C VAL A 296 -28.00 11.87 -2.96
N GLY A 297 -28.18 12.32 -1.71
CA GLY A 297 -27.10 12.65 -0.79
C GLY A 297 -26.17 11.46 -0.54
N ASN A 298 -26.73 10.28 -0.27
CA ASN A 298 -25.96 9.05 -0.08
C ASN A 298 -25.16 8.68 -1.34
N LYS A 299 -25.77 8.75 -2.52
CA LYS A 299 -25.08 8.46 -3.79
C LYS A 299 -23.96 9.45 -4.08
N VAL A 300 -24.21 10.75 -3.86
CA VAL A 300 -23.19 11.78 -4.05
C VAL A 300 -22.05 11.59 -3.07
N ALA A 301 -22.33 11.30 -1.80
CA ALA A 301 -21.30 11.03 -0.80
C ALA A 301 -20.43 9.82 -1.18
N GLU A 302 -21.03 8.73 -1.68
CA GLU A 302 -20.31 7.55 -2.15
C GLU A 302 -19.43 7.85 -3.37
N ILE A 303 -20.00 8.50 -4.39
CA ILE A 303 -19.27 8.92 -5.59
C ILE A 303 -18.12 9.85 -5.20
N GLN A 304 -18.35 10.78 -4.28
CA GLN A 304 -17.36 11.75 -3.86
C GLN A 304 -16.24 11.10 -3.05
N ALA A 305 -16.56 10.13 -2.19
CA ALA A 305 -15.56 9.35 -1.46
C ALA A 305 -14.66 8.57 -2.42
N LEU A 306 -15.25 7.88 -3.41
CA LEU A 306 -14.49 7.14 -4.41
C LEU A 306 -13.65 8.06 -5.29
N SER A 307 -14.23 9.17 -5.76
CA SER A 307 -13.57 10.18 -6.58
C SER A 307 -12.35 10.76 -5.86
N SER A 308 -12.51 11.19 -4.61
CA SER A 308 -11.39 11.71 -3.80
C SER A 308 -10.31 10.66 -3.54
N ARG A 309 -10.70 9.39 -3.32
CA ARG A 309 -9.73 8.29 -3.17
C ARG A 309 -8.88 8.12 -4.43
N LEU A 310 -9.55 8.00 -5.59
CA LEU A 310 -8.90 7.77 -6.87
C LEU A 310 -8.02 8.95 -7.29
N GLU A 311 -8.48 10.18 -7.07
CA GLU A 311 -7.72 11.39 -7.37
C GLU A 311 -6.41 11.46 -6.60
N VAL A 312 -6.46 11.27 -5.28
CA VAL A 312 -5.25 11.26 -4.43
C VAL A 312 -4.33 10.10 -4.81
N GLN A 313 -4.88 8.90 -5.01
CA GLN A 313 -4.08 7.74 -5.46
C GLN A 313 -3.40 8.00 -6.80
N ASN A 314 -4.09 8.61 -7.76
CA ASN A 314 -3.53 8.90 -9.07
C ASN A 314 -2.39 9.93 -9.00
N ILE A 315 -2.54 10.98 -8.16
CA ILE A 315 -1.47 11.95 -7.91
C ILE A 315 -0.22 11.28 -7.36
N HIS A 316 -0.37 10.44 -6.31
CA HIS A 316 0.76 9.73 -5.70
C HIS A 316 1.40 8.73 -6.67
N LEU A 317 0.61 7.91 -7.34
CA LEU A 317 1.13 6.94 -8.33
C LEU A 317 1.87 7.64 -9.47
N THR A 318 1.35 8.76 -9.96
CA THR A 318 2.02 9.55 -11.01
C THR A 318 3.35 10.11 -10.51
N SER A 319 3.38 10.66 -9.29
CA SER A 319 4.60 11.16 -8.66
C SER A 319 5.63 10.05 -8.45
N ASP A 320 5.20 8.88 -7.96
CA ASP A 320 6.05 7.72 -7.72
C ASP A 320 6.65 7.18 -9.03
N VAL A 321 5.85 7.10 -10.10
CA VAL A 321 6.36 6.72 -11.43
C VAL A 321 7.40 7.71 -11.91
N GLN A 322 7.13 9.01 -11.83
CA GLN A 322 8.09 10.05 -12.24
C GLN A 322 9.37 10.03 -11.41
N GLN A 323 9.27 9.73 -10.11
CA GLN A 323 10.44 9.59 -9.24
C GLN A 323 11.23 8.33 -9.60
N CYS A 324 10.55 7.20 -9.83
CA CYS A 324 11.18 5.95 -10.24
C CYS A 324 11.93 6.11 -11.57
N GLU A 325 11.33 6.79 -12.54
CA GLU A 325 11.96 7.07 -13.84
C GLU A 325 13.21 7.93 -13.70
N ARG A 326 13.16 8.97 -12.84
CA ARG A 326 14.31 9.83 -12.53
C ARG A 326 15.43 9.03 -11.86
N SER A 327 15.13 8.33 -10.77
CA SER A 327 16.12 7.52 -10.06
C SER A 327 16.72 6.42 -10.94
N ARG A 328 15.93 5.79 -11.81
CA ARG A 328 16.45 4.83 -12.79
C ARG A 328 17.43 5.49 -13.75
N SER A 329 17.08 6.67 -14.27
CA SER A 329 17.92 7.40 -15.23
C SER A 329 19.24 7.86 -14.59
N GLU A 330 19.18 8.36 -13.36
CA GLU A 330 20.36 8.73 -12.56
C GLU A 330 21.25 7.51 -12.28
N ALA A 331 20.68 6.39 -11.87
CA ALA A 331 21.44 5.16 -11.61
C ALA A 331 22.13 4.61 -12.87
N ILE A 332 21.45 4.69 -14.03
CA ILE A 332 22.05 4.30 -15.31
C ILE A 332 23.22 5.24 -15.67
N ALA A 333 23.03 6.55 -15.50
CA ALA A 333 24.07 7.53 -15.79
C ALA A 333 25.29 7.36 -14.86
N GLU A 334 25.05 7.11 -13.57
CA GLU A 334 26.11 6.85 -12.60
C GLU A 334 26.85 5.55 -12.90
N ALA A 335 26.13 4.47 -13.20
CA ALA A 335 26.73 3.19 -13.58
C ALA A 335 27.59 3.32 -14.85
N ALA A 336 27.13 4.08 -15.84
CA ALA A 336 27.88 4.37 -17.05
C ALA A 336 29.16 5.17 -16.76
N ALA A 337 29.06 6.21 -15.93
CA ALA A 337 30.20 7.02 -15.52
C ALA A 337 31.25 6.19 -14.74
N GLN A 338 30.79 5.34 -13.82
CA GLN A 338 31.67 4.42 -13.07
C GLN A 338 32.35 3.41 -13.99
N LEU A 339 31.64 2.88 -14.99
CA LEU A 339 32.21 1.96 -15.98
C LEU A 339 33.29 2.65 -16.81
N GLN A 340 33.02 3.87 -17.29
CA GLN A 340 33.98 4.65 -18.06
C GLN A 340 35.22 5.00 -17.22
N LEU A 341 35.04 5.36 -15.96
CA LEU A 341 36.15 5.63 -15.04
C LEU A 341 37.01 4.39 -14.82
N LYS A 342 36.39 3.21 -14.64
CA LYS A 342 37.12 1.94 -14.50
C LYS A 342 37.89 1.57 -15.76
N GLN A 343 37.29 1.74 -16.94
CA GLN A 343 37.96 1.52 -18.22
C GLN A 343 39.17 2.43 -18.38
N LYS A 344 38.99 3.74 -18.17
CA LYS A 344 40.10 4.70 -18.26
C LYS A 344 41.23 4.37 -17.28
N THR A 345 40.89 4.03 -16.04
CA THR A 345 41.89 3.66 -15.02
C THR A 345 42.66 2.41 -15.43
N HIS A 346 41.99 1.42 -16.01
CA HIS A 346 42.62 0.22 -16.53
C HIS A 346 43.54 0.54 -17.71
N ASP A 347 43.08 1.34 -18.67
CA ASP A 347 43.85 1.72 -19.85
C ASP A 347 45.11 2.51 -19.44
N ASP A 348 44.99 3.45 -18.50
CA ASP A 348 46.13 4.21 -17.94
C ASP A 348 47.16 3.27 -17.26
N GLN A 349 46.70 2.20 -16.58
CA GLN A 349 47.60 1.21 -15.96
C GLN A 349 48.31 0.36 -17.02
N VAL A 350 47.59 -0.07 -18.05
CA VAL A 350 48.16 -0.85 -19.16
C VAL A 350 49.20 -0.03 -19.91
N GLU A 351 48.92 1.25 -20.18
CA GLU A 351 49.87 2.16 -20.84
C GLU A 351 51.16 2.29 -20.02
N LYS A 352 51.05 2.48 -18.70
CA LYS A 352 52.23 2.53 -17.80
C LYS A 352 53.06 1.25 -17.86
N LEU A 353 52.40 0.09 -17.78
CA LEU A 353 53.08 -1.20 -17.86
C LEU A 353 53.77 -1.41 -19.22
N LEU A 354 53.15 -0.96 -20.32
CA LEU A 354 53.76 -1.02 -21.65
C LEU A 354 54.99 -0.12 -21.76
N MET A 355 54.92 1.12 -21.24
CA MET A 355 56.07 2.02 -21.20
C MET A 355 57.23 1.42 -20.39
N GLU A 356 56.92 0.84 -19.23
CA GLU A 356 57.93 0.19 -18.37
C GLU A 356 58.53 -1.07 -19.02
N GLN A 357 57.70 -1.89 -19.68
CA GLN A 357 58.18 -3.05 -20.42
C GLN A 357 59.14 -2.64 -21.56
N ASN A 358 58.80 -1.58 -22.30
CA ASN A 358 59.66 -1.08 -23.37
C ASN A 358 61.00 -0.56 -22.81
N ARG A 359 60.95 0.22 -21.72
CA ARG A 359 62.16 0.70 -21.02
C ARG A 359 63.06 -0.46 -20.58
N LEU A 360 62.49 -1.49 -19.94
CA LEU A 360 63.23 -2.67 -19.49
C LEU A 360 63.82 -3.48 -20.66
N ARG A 361 63.11 -3.53 -21.80
CA ARG A 361 63.60 -4.18 -23.02
C ARG A 361 64.83 -3.45 -23.59
N ASP A 362 64.78 -2.12 -23.62
CA ASP A 362 65.90 -1.29 -24.08
C ASP A 362 67.11 -1.41 -23.15
N GLU A 363 66.89 -1.39 -21.83
CA GLU A 363 67.96 -1.62 -20.83
C GLU A 363 68.59 -3.00 -20.97
N LYS A 364 67.77 -4.05 -21.15
CA LYS A 364 68.26 -5.41 -21.38
C LYS A 364 69.16 -5.46 -22.63
N LYS A 365 68.71 -4.86 -23.74
CA LYS A 365 69.49 -4.84 -24.99
C LYS A 365 70.84 -4.15 -24.81
N LEU A 366 70.85 -3.03 -24.09
CA LEU A 366 72.07 -2.27 -23.80
C LEU A 366 73.05 -3.05 -22.91
N GLN A 367 72.53 -3.81 -21.93
CA GLN A 367 73.33 -4.74 -21.13
C GLN A 367 73.88 -5.90 -21.96
N GLU A 368 73.08 -6.50 -22.85
CA GLU A 368 73.53 -7.54 -23.78
C GLU A 368 74.67 -7.03 -24.67
N ASP A 369 74.53 -5.84 -25.26
CA ASP A 369 75.59 -5.23 -26.09
C ASP A 369 76.87 -4.96 -25.27
N SER A 370 76.73 -4.49 -24.02
CA SER A 370 77.87 -4.28 -23.11
C SER A 370 78.58 -5.59 -22.76
N LEU A 371 77.82 -6.66 -22.50
CA LEU A 371 78.37 -8.00 -22.25
C LEU A 371 79.11 -8.54 -23.47
N VAL A 372 78.57 -8.36 -24.68
CA VAL A 372 79.22 -8.78 -25.93
C VAL A 372 80.55 -8.01 -26.11
N LEU A 373 80.59 -6.72 -25.81
CA LEU A 373 81.82 -5.92 -25.82
C LEU A 373 82.84 -6.45 -24.81
N LYS A 374 82.41 -6.70 -23.57
CA LYS A 374 83.29 -7.25 -22.52
C LYS A 374 83.80 -8.66 -22.84
N ASP A 375 82.99 -9.51 -23.45
CA ASP A 375 83.40 -10.84 -23.91
C ASP A 375 84.44 -10.75 -25.03
N ARG A 376 84.30 -9.78 -25.95
CA ARG A 376 85.33 -9.50 -26.97
C ARG A 376 86.64 -8.97 -26.36
N GLU A 377 86.55 -8.07 -25.39
CA GLU A 377 87.73 -7.57 -24.65
C GLU A 377 88.44 -8.71 -23.92
N LEU A 378 87.69 -9.58 -23.22
CA LEU A 378 88.25 -10.75 -22.54
C LEU A 378 88.93 -11.71 -23.50
N LYS A 379 88.30 -12.02 -24.65
CA LYS A 379 88.92 -12.87 -25.70
C LYS A 379 90.21 -12.26 -26.25
N SER A 380 90.23 -10.95 -26.47
CA SER A 380 91.43 -10.24 -26.93
C SER A 380 92.55 -10.27 -25.89
N LEU A 381 92.23 -10.01 -24.62
CA LEU A 381 93.19 -10.11 -23.51
C LEU A 381 93.73 -11.54 -23.35
N GLN A 382 92.86 -12.55 -23.49
CA GLN A 382 93.24 -13.96 -23.44
C GLN A 382 94.15 -14.37 -24.60
N GLN A 383 94.03 -13.72 -25.77
CA GLN A 383 94.97 -13.86 -26.90
C GLN A 383 96.32 -13.16 -26.67
N MET A 384 96.40 -12.16 -25.80
CA MET A 384 97.63 -11.44 -25.47
C MET A 384 98.42 -12.05 -24.29
N LEU A 385 97.89 -13.06 -23.62
CA LEU A 385 98.59 -13.81 -22.59
C LEU A 385 99.46 -14.92 -23.22
N PRO A 386 100.77 -15.01 -22.91
CA PRO A 386 101.60 -16.11 -23.41
C PRO A 386 101.15 -17.43 -22.79
N ALA A 387 101.04 -18.48 -23.64
CA ALA A 387 100.74 -19.82 -23.19
C ALA A 387 101.81 -20.33 -22.22
N GLN A 388 101.44 -20.59 -20.97
CA GLN A 388 102.15 -21.51 -20.10
C GLN A 388 101.23 -22.66 -19.64
N PRO A 389 101.75 -23.90 -19.53
CA PRO A 389 100.91 -25.08 -19.41
C PRO A 389 100.59 -25.43 -17.96
N GLY A 390 99.34 -25.81 -17.73
CA GLY A 390 98.96 -26.83 -16.75
C GLY A 390 98.59 -26.36 -15.35
N PHE A 391 97.29 -26.31 -15.06
CA PHE A 391 96.77 -26.70 -13.74
C PHE A 391 95.41 -27.39 -13.91
N LYS A 392 95.35 -28.67 -13.54
CA LYS A 392 94.11 -29.43 -13.38
C LYS A 392 93.43 -28.98 -12.08
N SER A 393 92.16 -28.61 -12.16
CA SER A 393 91.15 -28.85 -11.12
C SER A 393 89.81 -28.92 -11.86
N GLY A 394 89.09 -30.04 -11.82
CA GLY A 394 88.31 -30.46 -10.67
C GLY A 394 86.84 -30.14 -10.96
N LEU A 395 86.25 -30.88 -11.90
CA LEU A 395 84.84 -30.78 -12.29
C LEU A 395 83.94 -31.31 -11.15
N PRO A 396 82.94 -30.56 -10.65
CA PRO A 396 81.75 -31.15 -10.09
C PRO A 396 80.64 -31.13 -11.13
N LYS A 397 80.11 -32.32 -11.34
CA LYS A 397 78.93 -32.69 -12.12
C LYS A 397 77.71 -31.94 -11.58
N VAL A 398 77.15 -31.01 -12.36
CA VAL A 398 75.80 -30.47 -12.10
C VAL A 398 74.80 -31.36 -12.83
N GLY A 399 73.93 -31.98 -12.03
CA GLY A 399 72.85 -32.85 -12.48
C GLY A 399 71.84 -32.08 -13.34
N GLY A 400 71.27 -32.80 -14.29
CA GLY A 400 70.16 -32.31 -15.10
C GLY A 400 68.96 -31.95 -14.25
N LEU A 401 68.29 -30.88 -14.63
CA LEU A 401 66.90 -30.63 -14.34
C LEU A 401 66.20 -30.39 -15.67
N GLN A 402 65.32 -31.32 -15.97
CA GLN A 402 64.42 -31.32 -17.12
C GLN A 402 63.65 -30.00 -17.20
N ALA A 403 63.65 -29.39 -18.39
CA ALA A 403 62.58 -28.51 -18.79
C ALA A 403 61.32 -29.37 -18.99
N GLN A 404 60.49 -29.45 -17.96
CA GLN A 404 59.17 -30.05 -18.06
C GLN A 404 58.26 -29.06 -18.79
N GLN A 405 57.89 -29.47 -19.99
CA GLN A 405 56.95 -28.81 -20.88
C GLN A 405 55.54 -29.12 -20.36
N ASP A 406 55.05 -28.35 -19.38
CA ASP A 406 53.65 -28.44 -18.97
C ASP A 406 52.76 -27.58 -19.88
N LYS A 407 52.07 -28.28 -20.78
CA LYS A 407 50.81 -27.84 -21.38
C LYS A 407 49.79 -27.65 -20.26
N GLN A 408 49.43 -26.40 -19.95
CA GLN A 408 48.15 -26.09 -19.31
C GLN A 408 47.48 -24.90 -19.99
N THR A 409 46.53 -25.26 -20.85
CA THR A 409 45.18 -24.69 -20.97
C THR A 409 45.03 -23.17 -20.98
N VAL A 410 44.77 -22.67 -22.19
CA VAL A 410 43.93 -21.49 -22.49
C VAL A 410 42.70 -21.48 -21.57
N ALA A 411 42.55 -20.42 -20.77
CA ALA A 411 41.29 -20.14 -20.10
C ALA A 411 40.29 -19.64 -21.15
N ASN A 412 39.33 -20.52 -21.44
CA ASN A 412 38.18 -20.29 -22.29
C ASN A 412 37.31 -19.19 -21.66
N TRP A 413 37.08 -18.10 -22.37
CA TRP A 413 36.08 -17.09 -22.00
C TRP A 413 34.68 -17.71 -22.11
N PRO A 414 33.83 -17.65 -21.06
CA PRO A 414 32.42 -17.94 -21.24
C PRO A 414 31.73 -16.69 -21.80
N VAL A 415 31.49 -16.74 -23.11
CA VAL A 415 30.39 -16.03 -23.74
C VAL A 415 29.08 -16.72 -23.32
N GLY A 416 28.16 -15.93 -22.74
CA GLY A 416 26.73 -16.23 -22.75
C GLY A 416 26.15 -16.95 -21.53
N ALA A 417 25.64 -16.18 -20.58
CA ALA A 417 24.53 -16.60 -19.74
C ALA A 417 23.28 -15.78 -20.10
N LYS A 418 22.32 -16.48 -20.70
CA LYS A 418 20.99 -16.02 -21.07
C LYS A 418 20.27 -15.38 -19.89
N GLY A 419 19.61 -14.26 -20.16
CA GLY A 419 18.64 -13.64 -19.25
C GLY A 419 17.55 -14.64 -18.86
N LYS A 420 17.33 -14.76 -17.55
CA LYS A 420 16.11 -15.34 -17.01
C LYS A 420 15.02 -14.27 -17.06
N THR A 421 14.01 -14.55 -17.87
CA THR A 421 12.69 -13.92 -17.82
C THR A 421 12.09 -14.07 -16.42
N LEU A 422 11.84 -12.94 -15.78
CA LEU A 422 10.91 -12.84 -14.66
C LEU A 422 9.49 -12.86 -15.24
N THR A 423 8.82 -14.00 -15.08
CA THR A 423 7.35 -14.07 -15.14
C THR A 423 6.80 -13.46 -13.86
N ALA A 424 6.15 -12.32 -13.98
CA ALA A 424 5.25 -11.78 -12.98
C ALA A 424 3.98 -12.64 -12.92
N ARG A 425 3.53 -12.94 -11.70
CA ARG A 425 2.18 -13.36 -11.38
C ARG A 425 1.71 -12.50 -10.23
#